data_AF-A0A850NXR1-F1
#
_entry.id   AF-A0A850NXR1-F1
#
_cell.length_a   1.000
_cell.length_b   1.000
_cell.length_c   1.000
_cell.angle_alpha   90.00
_cell.angle_beta   90.00
_cell.angle_gamma   90.00
#
_symmetry.space_group_name_H-M   'P 1'
#
loop_
_entity.id
_entity.type
_entity.pdbx_description
1 polymer ?
#
loop_
_entity_poly.entity_id
_entity_poly.type
_entity_poly.pdbx_seq_one_letter_code
_entity_poly.pdbx_strand_id
1 'polypeptide(L)' 'MRWSSPIRPGLATLEAFAAVARLGSFRAAATARGVTPSALSHLIRGLETGLGTRLFHR' A
#
# COMPACT_ATOMS: atom_id res chain seq x y z
N MET A 1 -9.05 26.97 7.45
CA MET A 1 -8.55 25.61 7.74
C MET A 1 -8.89 24.73 6.53
N ARG A 2 -7.96 24.53 5.60
CA ARG A 2 -8.21 23.81 4.34
C ARG A 2 -7.98 22.33 4.60
N TRP A 3 -9.05 21.55 4.73
CA TRP A 3 -8.94 20.09 4.79
C TRP A 3 -8.59 19.65 3.37
N SER A 4 -7.36 19.18 3.16
CA SER A 4 -6.99 18.53 1.90
C SER A 4 -7.99 17.41 1.64
N SER A 5 -8.55 17.35 0.44
CA SER A 5 -9.55 16.34 0.07
C SER A 5 -9.04 14.94 0.46
N PRO A 6 -9.80 14.16 1.25
CA PRO A 6 -9.33 12.86 1.71
C PRO A 6 -9.13 11.95 0.50
N ILE A 7 -7.96 11.33 0.42
CA ILE A 7 -7.71 10.34 -0.62
C ILE A 7 -8.69 9.17 -0.46
N ARG A 8 -9.20 8.68 -1.59
CA ARG A 8 -10.06 7.49 -1.64
C ARG A 8 -9.28 6.38 -2.35
N PRO A 9 -8.45 5.62 -1.63
CA PRO A 9 -7.70 4.55 -2.24
C PRO A 9 -8.67 3.50 -2.79
N GLY A 10 -8.36 2.98 -3.98
CA GLY A 10 -9.12 1.86 -4.55
C GLY A 10 -8.96 0.60 -3.70
N LEU A 11 -9.91 -0.33 -3.83
CA LEU A 11 -9.91 -1.59 -3.09
C LEU A 11 -8.59 -2.36 -3.25
N ALA A 12 -8.06 -2.44 -4.47
CA ALA A 12 -6.79 -3.12 -4.76
C ALA A 12 -5.61 -2.58 -3.92
N THR A 13 -5.59 -1.27 -3.65
CA THR A 13 -4.56 -0.63 -2.83
C THR A 13 -4.73 -0.97 -1.35
N LEU A 14 -5.97 -0.98 -0.86
CA LEU A 14 -6.28 -1.36 0.53
C LEU A 14 -5.97 -2.84 0.78
N GLU A 15 -6.31 -3.72 -0.16
CA GLU A 15 -5.97 -5.14 -0.04
C GLU A 15 -4.46 -5.39 -0.12
N ALA A 16 -3.74 -4.64 -0.96
CA ALA A 16 -2.28 -4.68 -1.00
C ALA A 16 -1.68 -4.30 0.36
N PHE A 17 -2.16 -3.21 0.97
CA PHE A 17 -1.78 -2.80 2.32
C PHE A 17 -2.07 -3.90 3.34
N ALA A 18 -3.29 -4.43 3.36
CA ALA A 18 -3.69 -5.47 4.30
C ALA A 18 -2.89 -6.77 4.12
N ALA A 19 -2.49 -7.11 2.89
CA ALA A 19 -1.63 -8.27 2.63
C ALA A 19 -0.23 -8.07 3.22
N VAL A 20 0.40 -6.91 3.02
CA VAL A 20 1.71 -6.59 3.59
C VAL A 20 1.66 -6.54 5.11
N ALA A 21 0.63 -5.91 5.69
CA ALA A 21 0.46 -5.81 7.13
C ALA A 21 0.29 -7.18 7.81
N ARG A 22 -0.46 -8.10 7.20
CA ARG A 22 -0.66 -9.46 7.74
C ARG A 22 0.56 -10.35 7.61
N LEU A 23 1.29 -10.24 6.50
CA LEU A 23 2.41 -11.15 6.20
C LEU A 23 3.77 -10.61 6.66
N GLY A 24 3.87 -9.32 6.99
CA GLY A 24 5.11 -8.66 7.39
C GLY A 24 6.19 -8.62 6.31
N SER A 25 5.86 -8.98 5.05
CA SER A 25 6.82 -9.11 3.96
C SER A 25 6.21 -8.73 2.62
N PHE A 26 6.85 -7.77 1.95
CA PHE A 26 6.49 -7.35 0.59
C PHE A 26 6.62 -8.50 -0.42
N ARG A 27 7.63 -9.36 -0.27
CA ARG A 27 7.81 -10.51 -1.18
C ARG A 27 6.69 -11.52 -0.98
N ALA A 28 6.39 -11.90 0.27
CA ALA A 28 5.32 -12.84 0.56
C ALA A 28 3.95 -12.31 0.13
N ALA A 29 3.65 -11.03 0.39
CA ALA A 29 2.41 -10.39 -0.04
C ALA A 29 2.28 -10.29 -1.56
N ALA A 30 3.37 -10.06 -2.28
CA ALA A 30 3.37 -10.03 -3.74
C ALA A 30 3.07 -11.42 -4.32
N THR A 31 3.74 -12.47 -3.80
CA THR A 31 3.47 -13.86 -4.16
C THR A 31 2.02 -14.25 -3.89
N ALA A 32 1.49 -13.94 -2.69
CA ALA A 32 0.11 -14.25 -2.31
C ALA A 32 -0.93 -13.53 -3.19
N ARG A 33 -0.58 -12.38 -3.77
CA ARG A 33 -1.45 -11.60 -4.67
C ARG A 33 -1.18 -11.86 -6.15
N GLY A 34 -0.23 -12.72 -6.52
CA GLY A 34 0.13 -12.98 -7.92
C GLY A 34 0.71 -11.77 -8.65
N VAL A 35 1.35 -10.84 -7.95
CA VAL A 35 1.98 -9.64 -8.52
C VAL A 35 3.47 -9.62 -8.25
N THR A 36 4.20 -8.73 -8.92
CA THR A 36 5.64 -8.54 -8.63
C THR A 36 5.82 -7.72 -7.34
N PRO A 37 6.91 -7.95 -6.57
CA PRO A 37 7.23 -7.12 -5.40
C PRO A 37 7.38 -5.63 -5.72
N SER A 38 7.86 -5.31 -6.93
CA SER A 38 8.01 -3.94 -7.43
C SER A 38 6.65 -3.26 -7.64
N ALA A 39 5.69 -3.97 -8.26
CA ALA A 39 4.34 -3.46 -8.46
C ALA A 39 3.63 -3.24 -7.11
N LEU A 40 3.78 -4.18 -6.17
CA LEU A 40 3.23 -4.03 -4.83
C LEU A 40 3.85 -2.84 -4.10
N SER A 41 5.18 -2.68 -4.18
CA SER A 41 5.88 -1.54 -3.59
C SER A 41 5.41 -0.20 -4.19
N HIS A 42 5.17 -0.15 -5.49
CA HIS A 42 4.67 1.06 -6.15
C HIS A 42 3.26 1.42 -5.68
N LEU A 43 2.34 0.44 -5.60
CA LEU A 43 1.00 0.64 -5.06
C LEU A 43 1.01 1.18 -3.63
N ILE A 44 1.84 0.61 -2.76
CA ILE A 44 1.97 1.06 -1.36
C ILE A 44 2.57 2.47 -1.29
N ARG A 45 3.60 2.79 -2.09
CA ARG A 45 4.14 4.17 -2.12
C ARG A 45 3.11 5.19 -2.60
N GLY A 46 2.26 4.82 -3.56
CA GLY A 46 1.15 5.66 -4.00
C GLY A 46 0.18 5.95 -2.85
N LEU A 47 -0.15 4.91 -2.06
CA LEU A 47 -0.98 5.07 -0.87
C LEU A 47 -0.33 5.98 0.18
N GLU A 48 0.93 5.74 0.51
CA GLU A 48 1.70 6.55 1.48
C GLU A 48 1.78 8.02 1.06
N THR A 49 2.02 8.26 -0.24
CA THR A 49 2.04 9.62 -0.83
C THR A 49 0.68 10.30 -0.68
N GLY A 50 -0.40 9.59 -1.01
CA GLY A 50 -1.75 10.14 -0.89
C GLY A 50 -2.15 10.46 0.55
N LEU A 51 -1.70 9.64 1.51
CA LEU A 51 -1.93 9.87 2.94
C LEU A 51 -0.97 10.90 3.54
N GLY A 52 0.11 11.26 2.84
CA GLY A 52 1.21 12.04 3.40
C GLY A 52 1.90 11.36 4.59
N THR A 53 1.76 10.04 4.72
CA THR A 53 2.22 9.26 5.89
C THR A 53 2.85 7.95 5.43
N ARG A 54 3.99 7.62 6.04
CA ARG A 54 4.67 6.34 5.81
C ARG A 54 3.97 5.24 6.62
N LEU A 55 3.57 4.16 5.94
CA LEU A 55 2.82 3.06 6.52
C LEU A 55 3.73 1.91 6.94
N PHE A 56 4.83 1.70 6.22
CA PHE A 56 5.77 0.63 6.53
C PHE A 56 7.21 1.15 6.66
N HIS A 57 7.86 0.65 7.70
CA HIS A 57 9.32 0.64 7.78
C HIS A 57 9.79 -0.58 7.00
N ARG A 58 10.70 -0.35 6.06
CA ARG A 58 11.19 -1.35 5.11
C ARG A 58 12.67 -1.55 5.36
#